data_AF-A0A5J4NJH1-F1
#
_entry.id   AF-A0A5J4NJH1-F1
#
_cell.length_a   1.000
_cell.length_b   1.000
_cell.length_c   1.000
_cell.angle_alpha   90.00
_cell.angle_beta   90.00
_cell.angle_gamma   90.00
#
_symmetry.space_group_name_H-M   'P 1'
#
loop_
_entity.id
_entity.type
_entity.pdbx_description
1 polymer ?
#
loop_
_entity_poly.entity_id
_entity_poly.type
_entity_poly.pdbx_seq_one_letter_code
_entity_poly.pdbx_strand_id
1 'polypeptide(L)'
;MLFPNLSLKYINRLLLVEFIPIHAGIYLCLLHVILGSVLAARGVNKEISVNMPTTCSRCGGSRAEPGSGSTTCPSCQGTGTENLNTGPFLLRSICRRCQGSGSIVRYPCVECEGKGKVVARQRVNVAIPAGVEDGQVLRVSVGGSRANTQELFVQVRVERSREFRREGPDIHSDVSISLAQAALGGKIRVPGIYETMLVTIPPGSASHDRIRLPGKGISRVNGYGYGDHYLHIKVRAPRRLTELQRALLLAYAETEQDVTGTIEGVTSTESGLDKLRKALLGTSTPSSSGRETFANKSDTTHRGADPQADEDGGRTGDNWLSRLTDGAKWVYNKAVKSIGK
;
A
#
# COMPACT_ATOMS: atom_id res chain seq x y z
N MET A 1 11.90 41.96 10.75
CA MET A 1 13.06 41.69 9.88
C MET A 1 12.76 40.41 9.12
N LEU A 2 12.93 40.43 7.80
CA LEU A 2 12.73 39.26 6.95
C LEU A 2 13.83 38.23 7.25
N PHE A 3 13.46 37.00 7.60
CA PHE A 3 14.42 35.91 7.74
C PHE A 3 14.89 35.49 6.33
N PRO A 4 16.20 35.46 6.06
CA PRO A 4 16.70 35.09 4.73
C PRO A 4 16.44 33.61 4.46
N ASN A 5 16.12 33.30 3.21
CA ASN A 5 15.94 31.92 2.72
C ASN A 5 17.16 31.06 3.08
N LEU A 6 17.02 30.15 4.06
CA LEU A 6 18.07 29.17 4.35
C LEU A 6 18.04 28.07 3.28
N SER A 7 19.11 28.06 2.48
CA SER A 7 19.30 27.21 1.30
C SER A 7 19.08 25.72 1.57
N LEU A 8 18.42 25.04 0.63
CA LEU A 8 18.25 23.59 0.61
C LEU A 8 19.63 22.91 0.62
N LYS A 9 19.85 22.02 1.60
CA LYS A 9 20.88 20.98 1.49
C LYS A 9 20.24 19.59 1.50
N TYR A 10 20.25 18.98 0.32
CA TYR A 10 19.95 17.57 0.10
C TYR A 10 20.85 16.68 0.98
N ILE A 11 20.25 15.89 1.88
CA ILE A 11 20.71 14.56 2.33
C ILE A 11 19.49 13.86 2.97
N ASN A 12 19.20 12.63 2.52
CA ASN A 12 18.18 11.69 3.04
C ASN A 12 16.73 12.20 3.21
N ARG A 13 15.95 12.11 2.11
CA ARG A 13 14.47 12.06 2.07
C ARG A 13 13.73 13.02 3.03
N LEU A 14 13.88 14.31 2.71
CA LEU A 14 12.90 15.40 2.90
C LEU A 14 12.19 15.45 4.26
N LEU A 15 12.78 16.28 5.12
CA LEU A 15 12.06 17.06 6.13
C LEU A 15 12.03 18.50 5.61
N LEU A 16 10.88 18.97 5.13
CA LEU A 16 10.67 20.40 4.91
C LEU A 16 10.19 21.03 6.21
N VAL A 17 10.85 22.11 6.63
CA VAL A 17 10.56 22.85 7.86
C VAL A 17 10.10 24.24 7.47
N GLU A 18 8.80 24.46 7.46
CA GLU A 18 8.23 25.79 7.27
C GLU A 18 7.91 26.42 8.62
N PHE A 19 8.39 27.63 8.87
CA PHE A 19 8.07 28.40 10.08
C PHE A 19 7.04 29.47 9.74
N ILE A 20 5.76 29.17 9.95
CA ILE A 20 4.68 30.14 9.75
C ILE A 20 4.41 30.87 11.08
N PRO A 21 4.60 32.20 11.16
CA PRO A 21 4.28 32.97 12.36
C PRO A 21 2.77 33.19 12.42
N ILE A 22 2.07 32.53 13.36
CA ILE A 22 0.60 32.67 13.48
C ILE A 22 0.26 33.86 14.40
N HIS A 23 0.68 33.83 15.66
CA HIS A 23 0.51 34.95 16.61
C HIS A 23 1.40 34.82 17.85
N ALA A 24 1.71 35.95 18.50
CA ALA A 24 2.23 36.03 19.88
C ALA A 24 3.35 35.04 20.28
N GLY A 25 4.32 34.79 19.39
CA GLY A 25 5.45 33.89 19.67
C GLY A 25 5.17 32.39 19.47
N ILE A 26 3.98 32.04 19.00
CA ILE A 26 3.65 30.70 18.49
C ILE A 26 4.15 30.62 17.05
N TYR A 27 5.21 29.82 16.85
CA TYR A 27 5.73 29.48 15.53
C TYR A 27 5.14 28.14 15.10
N LEU A 28 4.31 28.13 14.06
CA LEU A 28 3.89 26.89 13.43
C LEU A 28 5.05 26.35 12.61
N CYS A 29 5.85 25.51 13.25
CA CYS A 29 6.88 24.71 12.60
C CYS A 29 6.20 23.53 11.89
N LEU A 30 5.71 23.77 10.67
CA LEU A 30 5.19 22.74 9.78
C LEU A 30 6.33 21.87 9.29
N LEU A 31 6.41 20.68 9.87
CA LEU A 31 7.41 19.68 9.53
C LEU A 31 6.77 18.62 8.62
N HIS A 32 7.10 18.63 7.33
CA HIS A 32 6.64 17.58 6.41
C HIS A 32 7.49 16.32 6.58
N VAL A 33 6.90 15.23 7.06
CA VAL A 33 7.57 13.93 7.19
C VAL A 33 7.06 12.97 6.12
N ILE A 34 7.89 12.66 5.12
CA ILE A 34 7.55 11.66 4.10
C ILE A 34 7.74 10.24 4.70
N LEU A 35 6.69 9.43 4.63
CA LEU A 35 6.64 8.03 5.04
C LEU A 35 6.16 7.14 3.90
N GLY A 36 6.79 5.98 3.71
CA GLY A 36 6.22 4.92 2.86
C GLY A 36 4.95 4.35 3.49
N SER A 37 3.97 3.97 2.67
CA SER A 37 2.65 3.52 3.14
C SER A 37 2.69 2.42 4.22
N VAL A 38 3.63 1.48 4.12
CA VAL A 38 3.81 0.38 5.08
C VAL A 38 4.25 0.90 6.46
N LEU A 39 5.11 1.93 6.52
CA LEU A 39 5.53 2.54 7.77
C LEU A 39 4.40 3.38 8.40
N ALA A 40 3.65 4.13 7.58
CA ALA A 40 2.48 4.85 8.04
C ALA A 40 1.40 3.92 8.63
N ALA A 41 1.21 2.74 8.04
CA ALA A 41 0.25 1.75 8.52
C ALA A 41 0.71 0.97 9.78
N ARG A 42 2.03 0.79 9.97
CA ARG A 42 2.58 0.13 11.17
C ARG A 42 2.80 1.08 12.36
N GLY A 43 2.93 2.38 12.10
CA GLY A 43 3.40 3.36 13.07
C GLY A 43 4.93 3.28 13.22
N VAL A 44 5.55 4.40 13.58
CA VAL A 44 7.01 4.49 13.74
C VAL A 44 7.40 5.64 14.65
N ASN A 45 8.38 5.39 15.53
CA ASN A 45 9.04 6.45 16.28
C ASN A 45 10.20 6.99 15.42
N LYS A 46 10.16 8.26 15.06
CA LYS A 46 11.18 8.89 14.21
C LYS A 46 11.87 10.01 14.97
N GLU A 47 13.19 9.91 15.14
CA GLU A 47 14.01 11.01 15.65
C GLU A 47 14.20 12.05 14.53
N ILE A 48 13.90 13.30 14.84
CA ILE A 48 13.91 14.42 13.88
C ILE A 48 14.73 15.56 14.50
N SER A 49 15.74 16.04 13.77
CA SER A 49 16.50 17.21 14.19
C SER A 49 15.85 18.50 13.67
N VAL A 50 15.43 19.39 14.55
CA VAL A 50 14.83 20.69 14.22
C VAL A 50 15.66 21.82 14.84
N ASN A 51 15.89 22.89 14.09
CA ASN A 51 16.55 24.10 14.60
C ASN A 51 15.49 24.98 15.26
N MET A 52 15.55 25.17 16.58
CA MET A 52 14.55 25.96 17.32
C MET A 52 15.20 26.89 18.36
N PRO A 53 14.59 28.06 18.65
CA PRO A 53 15.10 29.00 19.64
C PRO A 53 14.97 28.40 21.05
N THR A 54 16.09 27.93 21.61
CA THR A 54 16.20 27.37 22.95
C THR A 54 16.79 28.43 23.89
N THR A 55 16.61 28.27 25.21
CA THR A 55 17.34 29.06 26.21
C THR A 55 18.84 29.00 25.95
N CYS A 56 19.54 30.12 26.03
CA CYS A 56 21.00 30.17 25.95
C CYS A 56 21.61 29.29 27.05
N SER A 57 22.44 28.32 26.64
CA SER A 57 23.13 27.37 27.53
C SER A 57 24.10 28.05 28.47
N ARG A 58 24.84 29.06 27.97
CA ARG A 58 25.84 29.79 28.76
C ARG A 58 25.19 30.63 29.88
N CYS A 59 24.16 31.42 29.57
CA CYS A 59 23.54 32.32 30.56
C CYS A 59 22.27 31.76 31.24
N GLY A 60 21.78 30.57 30.86
CA GLY A 60 20.52 30.02 31.40
C GLY A 60 19.28 30.89 31.16
N GLY A 61 19.34 31.82 30.19
CA GLY A 61 18.29 32.81 29.92
C GLY A 61 18.39 34.12 30.71
N SER A 62 19.37 34.29 31.61
CA SER A 62 19.58 35.52 32.40
C SER A 62 19.98 36.76 31.58
N ARG A 63 20.39 36.55 30.31
CA ARG A 63 20.92 37.56 29.36
C ARG A 63 22.28 38.15 29.75
N ALA A 64 22.76 37.91 30.97
CA ALA A 64 24.05 38.35 31.48
C ALA A 64 25.14 37.28 31.27
N GLU A 65 26.39 37.72 31.15
CA GLU A 65 27.53 36.80 31.10
C GLU A 65 27.70 36.09 32.48
N PRO A 66 27.95 34.77 32.55
CA PRO A 66 28.09 34.06 33.83
C PRO A 66 29.12 34.69 34.76
N GLY A 67 28.77 34.84 36.03
CA GLY A 67 29.56 35.60 37.01
C GLY A 67 29.28 37.11 37.02
N SER A 68 28.68 37.67 35.97
CA SER A 68 28.12 39.02 35.99
C SER A 68 26.64 38.98 36.41
N GLY A 69 26.29 39.72 37.47
CA GLY A 69 24.92 39.84 37.94
C GLY A 69 24.11 40.88 37.17
N SER A 70 22.80 40.65 37.01
CA SER A 70 21.86 41.69 36.62
C SER A 70 21.56 42.60 37.82
N THR A 71 21.75 43.91 37.69
CA THR A 71 21.38 44.87 38.75
C THR A 71 19.93 45.30 38.57
N THR A 72 19.14 45.39 39.64
CA THR A 72 17.79 45.99 39.59
C THR A 72 17.87 47.41 39.01
N CYS A 73 16.96 47.76 38.08
CA CYS A 73 16.98 49.09 37.47
C CYS A 73 16.60 50.16 38.52
N PRO A 74 17.47 51.16 38.79
CA PRO A 74 17.18 52.16 39.83
C PRO A 74 16.06 53.12 39.44
N SER A 75 15.79 53.26 38.13
CA SER A 75 14.75 54.19 37.62
C SER A 75 13.32 53.65 37.74
N CYS A 76 13.12 52.32 37.77
CA CYS A 76 11.80 51.71 37.94
C CYS A 76 11.73 50.72 39.11
N GLN A 77 12.81 50.59 39.90
CA GLN A 77 12.94 49.69 41.06
C GLN A 77 12.52 48.24 40.77
N GLY A 78 12.78 47.74 39.56
CA GLY A 78 12.41 46.39 39.14
C GLY A 78 11.06 46.26 38.43
N THR A 79 10.20 47.28 38.47
CA THR A 79 8.82 47.19 37.91
C THR A 79 8.75 47.21 36.37
N GLY A 80 9.85 47.53 35.68
CA GLY A 80 9.92 47.59 34.21
C GLY A 80 9.23 48.82 33.58
N THR A 81 8.41 49.54 34.34
CA THR A 81 7.61 50.68 33.88
C THR A 81 7.94 51.96 34.66
N GLU A 82 7.84 53.11 34.01
CA GLU A 82 7.95 54.43 34.65
C GLU A 82 6.64 55.21 34.48
N ASN A 83 6.33 56.08 35.43
CA ASN A 83 5.15 56.93 35.38
C ASN A 83 5.55 58.31 34.84
N LEU A 84 4.97 58.71 33.71
CA LEU A 84 5.09 60.04 33.12
C LEU A 84 3.88 60.87 33.55
N ASN A 85 4.09 61.90 34.37
CA ASN A 85 3.08 62.91 34.65
C ASN A 85 3.01 63.90 33.49
N THR A 86 1.91 63.86 32.73
CA THR A 86 1.64 64.82 31.65
C THR A 86 0.35 65.56 31.98
N GLY A 87 0.47 66.65 32.73
CA GLY A 87 -0.68 67.41 33.24
C GLY A 87 -1.51 66.60 34.25
N PRO A 88 -2.85 66.65 34.21
CA PRO A 88 -3.71 65.95 35.16
C PRO A 88 -3.79 64.43 34.94
N PHE A 89 -3.07 63.88 33.95
CA PHE A 89 -3.10 62.46 33.61
C PHE A 89 -1.77 61.77 33.94
N LEU A 90 -1.87 60.64 34.63
CA LEU A 90 -0.76 59.74 34.95
C LEU A 90 -0.61 58.69 33.83
N LEU A 91 0.40 58.83 32.96
CA LEU A 91 0.68 57.86 31.91
C LEU A 91 1.77 56.88 32.35
N ARG A 92 1.43 55.60 32.47
CA ARG A 92 2.44 54.54 32.66
C ARG A 92 3.07 54.15 31.32
N SER A 93 4.38 54.32 31.20
CA SER A 93 5.16 53.87 30.02
C SER A 93 6.16 52.78 30.38
N ILE A 94 6.71 52.12 29.35
CA ILE A 94 7.87 51.25 29.49
C ILE A 94 9.06 52.11 29.99
N CYS A 95 9.83 51.62 30.96
CA CYS A 95 10.96 52.37 31.50
C CYS A 95 12.08 52.50 30.47
N ARG A 96 12.49 53.73 30.14
CA ARG A 96 13.47 53.99 29.07
C ARG A 96 14.84 53.37 29.34
N ARG A 97 15.22 53.24 30.62
CA ARG A 97 16.55 52.78 31.05
C ARG A 97 16.73 51.26 31.01
N CYS A 98 15.64 50.48 31.20
CA CYS A 98 15.68 49.01 31.15
C CYS A 98 14.82 48.42 30.02
N GLN A 99 14.13 49.26 29.24
CA GLN A 99 13.28 48.84 28.11
C GLN A 99 12.24 47.78 28.50
N GLY A 100 11.75 47.82 29.75
CA GLY A 100 10.75 46.88 30.26
C GLY A 100 11.30 45.66 31.01
N SER A 101 12.62 45.40 31.02
CA SER A 101 13.18 44.21 31.70
C SER A 101 13.16 44.26 33.23
N GLY A 102 13.02 45.44 33.83
CA GLY A 102 13.15 45.66 35.28
C GLY A 102 14.60 45.61 35.79
N SER A 103 15.52 44.95 35.08
CA SER A 103 16.94 44.81 35.45
C SER A 103 17.88 45.28 34.34
N ILE A 104 19.02 45.85 34.75
CA ILE A 104 20.09 46.31 33.86
C ILE A 104 21.22 45.26 33.87
N VAL A 105 21.53 44.74 32.69
CA VAL A 105 22.67 43.84 32.45
C VAL A 105 23.85 44.69 32.00
N ARG A 106 24.96 44.69 32.76
CA ARG A 106 26.17 45.45 32.40
C ARG A 106 27.02 44.76 31.34
N TYR A 107 27.13 43.43 31.44
CA TYR A 107 27.88 42.58 30.52
C TYR A 107 26.90 41.60 29.87
N PRO A 108 26.41 41.87 28.65
CA PRO A 108 25.51 40.96 27.95
C PRO A 108 26.23 39.66 27.64
N CYS A 109 25.52 38.53 27.71
CA CYS A 109 26.10 37.23 27.42
C CYS A 109 26.59 37.16 25.96
N VAL A 110 27.83 36.71 25.78
CA VAL A 110 28.51 36.65 24.47
C VAL A 110 27.82 35.67 23.50
N GLU A 111 27.28 34.56 24.01
CA GLU A 111 26.67 33.51 23.17
C GLU A 111 25.31 33.93 22.58
N CYS A 112 24.55 34.78 23.28
CA CYS A 112 23.20 35.19 22.87
C CYS A 112 23.05 36.69 22.63
N GLU A 113 24.12 37.48 22.72
CA GLU A 113 24.12 38.94 22.52
C GLU A 113 23.05 39.66 23.39
N GLY A 114 22.85 39.18 24.62
CA GLY A 114 21.82 39.70 25.53
C GLY A 114 20.36 39.30 25.19
N LYS A 115 20.12 38.48 24.15
CA LYS A 115 18.76 38.02 23.76
C LYS A 115 18.21 36.94 24.70
N GLY A 116 19.08 36.20 25.40
CA GLY A 116 18.72 35.11 26.33
C GLY A 116 18.28 33.80 25.66
N LYS A 117 18.14 33.78 24.33
CA LYS A 117 17.80 32.61 23.51
C LYS A 117 18.78 32.48 22.35
N VAL A 118 19.06 31.24 21.95
CA VAL A 118 19.93 30.88 20.81
C VAL A 118 19.22 29.84 19.94
N VAL A 119 19.48 29.84 18.64
CA VAL A 119 18.94 28.79 17.74
C VAL A 119 19.83 27.56 17.88
N ALA A 120 19.29 26.51 18.48
CA ALA A 120 19.99 25.25 18.69
C ALA A 120 19.30 24.10 17.93
N ARG A 121 20.08 23.10 17.53
CA ARG A 121 19.57 21.90 16.86
C ARG A 121 19.09 20.91 17.91
N GLN A 122 17.79 20.93 18.20
CA GLN A 122 17.13 19.99 19.10
C GLN A 122 16.83 18.69 18.35
N ARG A 123 16.93 17.56 19.06
CA ARG A 123 16.45 16.27 18.56
C ARG A 123 15.12 15.95 19.22
N VAL A 124 14.10 15.73 18.40
CA VAL A 124 12.73 15.49 18.84
C VAL A 124 12.33 14.09 18.40
N ASN A 125 11.94 13.23 19.34
CA ASN A 125 11.38 11.93 19.02
C ASN A 125 9.88 12.10 18.75
N VAL A 126 9.46 11.89 17.50
CA VAL A 126 8.07 11.97 17.08
C VAL A 126 7.51 10.56 16.99
N ALA A 127 6.62 10.22 17.92
CA ALA A 127 5.83 8.99 17.86
C ALA A 127 4.70 9.17 16.84
N ILE A 128 4.80 8.51 15.69
CA ILE A 128 3.80 8.55 14.64
C ILE A 128 2.88 7.34 14.81
N PRO A 129 1.59 7.53 15.17
CA PRO A 129 0.69 6.42 15.44
C PRO A 129 0.40 5.59 14.19
N ALA A 130 0.11 4.31 14.41
CA ALA A 130 -0.24 3.39 13.34
C ALA A 130 -1.55 3.80 12.65
N GLY A 131 -1.52 3.88 11.33
CA GLY A 131 -2.68 4.25 10.50
C GLY A 131 -2.83 5.73 10.20
N VAL A 132 -1.86 6.58 10.55
CA VAL A 132 -1.83 8.01 10.21
C VAL A 132 -2.18 8.29 8.75
N GLU A 133 -3.00 9.30 8.48
CA GLU A 133 -3.44 9.68 7.12
C GLU A 133 -2.51 10.72 6.45
N ASP A 134 -2.60 10.85 5.13
CA ASP A 134 -1.85 11.91 4.42
C ASP A 134 -2.39 13.29 4.82
N GLY A 135 -1.47 14.21 5.13
CA GLY A 135 -1.82 15.56 5.57
C GLY A 135 -2.19 15.67 7.05
N GLN A 136 -2.28 14.56 7.80
CA GLN A 136 -2.59 14.58 9.23
C GLN A 136 -1.50 15.33 10.01
N VAL A 137 -1.91 16.24 10.90
CA VAL A 137 -1.01 17.04 11.73
C VAL A 137 -0.95 16.47 13.14
N LEU A 138 0.26 16.17 13.61
CA LEU A 138 0.56 15.69 14.96
C LEU A 138 1.15 16.83 15.79
N ARG A 139 0.60 17.06 16.99
CA ARG A 139 1.14 18.04 17.94
C ARG A 139 2.18 17.37 18.84
N VAL A 140 3.40 17.91 18.85
CA VAL A 140 4.53 17.40 19.63
C VAL A 140 5.04 18.50 20.55
N SER A 141 4.98 18.28 21.87
CA SER A 141 5.55 19.20 22.86
C SER A 141 7.06 19.00 22.99
N VAL A 142 7.83 20.08 22.92
CA VAL A 142 9.30 20.07 22.95
C VAL A 142 9.80 21.10 23.97
N GLY A 143 10.69 20.68 24.87
CA GLY A 143 11.26 21.52 25.93
C GLY A 143 10.86 21.06 27.33
N GLY A 144 11.85 20.82 28.19
CA GLY A 144 11.70 20.17 29.50
C GLY A 144 11.54 21.11 30.69
N SER A 145 10.82 22.23 30.58
CA SER A 145 10.56 23.13 31.72
C SER A 145 9.29 23.95 31.54
N ARG A 146 8.52 24.11 32.62
CA ARG A 146 7.17 24.71 32.66
C ARG A 146 7.03 26.13 32.08
N ALA A 147 8.14 26.84 31.82
CA ALA A 147 8.16 28.19 31.26
C ALA A 147 8.61 28.27 29.78
N ASN A 148 9.05 27.16 29.16
CA ASN A 148 9.60 27.14 27.79
C ASN A 148 9.17 25.91 26.97
N THR A 149 7.98 25.36 27.23
CA THR A 149 7.37 24.34 26.36
C THR A 149 7.04 24.98 25.01
N GLN A 150 7.63 24.48 23.93
CA GLN A 150 7.27 24.82 22.55
C GLN A 150 6.43 23.69 21.97
N GLU A 151 5.50 24.03 21.07
CA GLU A 151 4.71 23.04 20.35
C GLU A 151 5.15 23.01 18.89
N LEU A 152 5.46 21.81 18.37
CA LEU A 152 5.70 21.57 16.96
C LEU A 152 4.46 20.90 16.35
N PHE A 153 4.13 21.28 15.11
CA PHE A 153 2.99 20.76 14.38
C PHE A 153 3.50 19.99 13.17
N VAL A 154 3.68 18.69 13.36
CA VAL A 154 4.29 17.79 12.37
C VAL A 154 3.24 17.31 11.39
N GLN A 155 3.30 17.73 10.13
CA GLN A 155 2.40 17.21 9.10
C GLN A 155 2.99 15.96 8.47
N VAL A 156 2.30 14.84 8.62
CA VAL A 156 2.69 13.58 7.98
C VAL A 156 2.28 13.60 6.50
N ARG A 157 3.19 13.16 5.63
CA ARG A 157 2.91 12.90 4.21
C ARG A 157 3.19 11.44 3.87
N VAL A 158 2.23 10.77 3.26
CA VAL A 158 2.29 9.34 2.95
C VAL A 158 2.54 9.14 1.46
N GLU A 159 3.71 8.60 1.13
CA GLU A 159 4.09 8.26 -0.23
C GLU A 159 3.22 7.11 -0.77
N ARG A 160 2.62 7.30 -1.95
CA ARG A 160 1.81 6.28 -2.62
C ARG A 160 2.65 5.06 -2.95
N SER A 161 2.22 3.88 -2.53
CA SER A 161 2.86 2.61 -2.91
C SER A 161 2.41 2.16 -4.31
N ARG A 162 3.26 1.36 -4.96
CA ARG A 162 2.96 0.67 -6.23
C ARG A 162 2.13 -0.59 -6.02
N GLU A 163 2.23 -1.20 -4.84
CA GLU A 163 1.61 -2.50 -4.51
C GLU A 163 0.28 -2.34 -3.78
N PHE A 164 0.15 -1.28 -2.99
CA PHE A 164 -1.00 -1.03 -2.10
C PHE A 164 -1.63 0.33 -2.39
N ARG A 165 -2.92 0.31 -2.71
CA ARG A 165 -3.81 1.47 -2.77
C ARG A 165 -4.59 1.53 -1.45
N ARG A 166 -4.59 2.68 -0.76
CA ARG A 166 -5.28 2.86 0.51
C ARG A 166 -6.59 3.61 0.30
N GLU A 167 -7.66 3.14 0.94
CA GLU A 167 -8.97 3.79 0.94
C GLU A 167 -9.50 3.83 2.39
N GLY A 168 -9.26 4.96 3.07
CA GLY A 168 -9.53 5.08 4.51
C GLY A 168 -8.72 4.06 5.34
N PRO A 169 -9.37 3.19 6.16
CA PRO A 169 -8.71 2.10 6.87
C PRO A 169 -8.44 0.86 6.00
N ASP A 170 -9.07 0.77 4.83
CA ASP A 170 -9.03 -0.42 3.98
C ASP A 170 -7.89 -0.34 2.95
N ILE A 171 -7.45 -1.51 2.50
CA ILE A 171 -6.34 -1.66 1.55
C ILE A 171 -6.83 -2.42 0.32
N HIS A 172 -6.40 -1.96 -0.85
CA HIS A 172 -6.56 -2.63 -2.12
C HIS A 172 -5.19 -3.00 -2.70
N SER A 173 -4.98 -4.26 -3.05
CA SER A 173 -3.82 -4.69 -3.85
C SER A 173 -4.25 -5.56 -5.02
N ASP A 174 -3.44 -5.57 -6.07
CA ASP A 174 -3.71 -6.30 -7.29
C ASP A 174 -2.91 -7.61 -7.30
N VAL A 175 -3.58 -8.74 -7.53
CA VAL A 175 -2.96 -10.07 -7.50
C VAL A 175 -3.14 -10.74 -8.86
N SER A 176 -2.02 -11.03 -9.54
CA SER A 176 -2.06 -11.76 -10.81
C SER A 176 -2.08 -13.28 -10.60
N ILE A 177 -3.09 -13.97 -11.12
CA ILE A 177 -3.19 -15.43 -11.10
C ILE A 177 -3.06 -16.02 -12.52
N SER A 178 -2.73 -17.30 -12.63
CA SER A 178 -2.68 -18.00 -13.92
C SER A 178 -4.07 -18.41 -14.39
N LEU A 179 -4.22 -18.65 -15.70
CA LEU A 179 -5.48 -19.16 -16.28
C LEU A 179 -5.95 -20.47 -15.61
N ALA A 180 -5.02 -21.42 -15.40
CA ALA A 180 -5.33 -22.68 -14.73
C ALA A 180 -5.77 -22.48 -13.26
N GLN A 181 -5.16 -21.54 -12.54
CA GLN A 181 -5.54 -21.23 -11.16
C GLN A 181 -6.87 -20.46 -11.07
N ALA A 182 -7.23 -19.69 -12.10
CA ALA A 182 -8.53 -19.04 -12.21
C ALA A 182 -9.64 -20.08 -12.41
N ALA A 183 -9.45 -21.01 -13.37
CA ALA A 183 -10.43 -22.06 -13.68
C ALA A 183 -10.55 -23.10 -12.55
N LEU A 184 -9.44 -23.70 -12.11
CA LEU A 184 -9.42 -24.83 -11.17
C LEU A 184 -9.34 -24.40 -9.70
N GLY A 185 -9.14 -23.10 -9.42
CA GLY A 185 -8.85 -22.59 -8.10
C GLY A 185 -7.41 -22.88 -7.65
N GLY A 186 -7.11 -22.61 -6.38
CA GLY A 186 -5.81 -22.94 -5.79
C GLY A 186 -5.49 -22.12 -4.55
N LYS A 187 -4.20 -21.97 -4.22
CA LYS A 187 -3.73 -21.12 -3.13
C LYS A 187 -2.55 -20.27 -3.60
N ILE A 188 -2.52 -18.99 -3.21
CA ILE A 188 -1.46 -18.04 -3.55
C ILE A 188 -0.95 -17.32 -2.30
N ARG A 189 0.35 -17.05 -2.24
CA ARG A 189 0.96 -16.21 -1.19
C ARG A 189 0.90 -14.76 -1.64
N VAL A 190 0.27 -13.91 -0.85
CA VAL A 190 0.06 -12.48 -1.15
C VAL A 190 0.72 -11.64 -0.06
N PRO A 191 1.53 -10.62 -0.39
CA PRO A 191 2.07 -9.70 0.60
C PRO A 191 0.93 -8.84 1.17
N GLY A 192 0.77 -8.84 2.49
CA GLY A 192 -0.01 -7.85 3.24
C GLY A 192 0.89 -6.77 3.83
N ILE A 193 0.29 -5.77 4.48
CA ILE A 193 1.05 -4.68 5.12
C ILE A 193 1.88 -5.15 6.32
N TYR A 194 1.38 -6.12 7.09
CA TYR A 194 2.08 -6.63 8.29
C TYR A 194 2.85 -7.92 7.99
N GLU A 195 2.23 -8.85 7.27
CA GLU A 195 2.74 -10.21 7.01
C GLU A 195 2.36 -10.71 5.60
N THR A 196 3.01 -11.77 5.13
CA THR A 196 2.62 -12.48 3.90
C THR A 196 1.59 -13.55 4.21
N MET A 197 0.42 -13.48 3.57
CA MET A 197 -0.73 -14.34 3.84
C MET A 197 -0.92 -15.39 2.74
N LEU A 198 -1.44 -16.57 3.08
CA LEU A 198 -1.85 -17.59 2.12
C LEU A 198 -3.35 -17.46 1.86
N VAL A 199 -3.74 -17.17 0.63
CA VAL A 199 -5.13 -16.94 0.22
C VAL A 199 -5.59 -18.07 -0.70
N THR A 200 -6.75 -18.63 -0.41
CA THR A 200 -7.42 -19.60 -1.29
C THR A 200 -8.17 -18.86 -2.39
N ILE A 201 -7.92 -19.23 -3.64
CA ILE A 201 -8.63 -18.75 -4.83
C ILE A 201 -9.70 -19.79 -5.16
N PRO A 202 -11.00 -19.42 -5.20
CA PRO A 202 -12.06 -20.35 -5.58
C PRO A 202 -11.96 -20.73 -7.07
N PRO A 203 -12.39 -21.94 -7.47
CA PRO A 203 -12.53 -22.29 -8.88
C PRO A 203 -13.54 -21.35 -9.56
N GLY A 204 -13.32 -21.06 -10.84
CA GLY A 204 -14.12 -20.11 -11.61
C GLY A 204 -13.90 -18.63 -11.26
N SER A 205 -12.76 -18.27 -10.64
CA SER A 205 -12.44 -16.87 -10.33
C SER A 205 -12.22 -16.04 -11.60
N ALA A 206 -12.97 -14.95 -11.76
CA ALA A 206 -12.86 -14.04 -12.90
C ALA A 206 -11.78 -12.96 -12.69
N SER A 207 -11.46 -12.23 -13.77
CA SER A 207 -10.69 -10.98 -13.65
C SER A 207 -11.59 -9.88 -13.09
N HIS A 208 -11.03 -9.08 -12.17
CA HIS A 208 -11.70 -8.06 -11.35
C HIS A 208 -12.50 -8.58 -10.15
N ASP A 209 -12.54 -9.89 -9.92
CA ASP A 209 -13.08 -10.45 -8.66
C ASP A 209 -12.33 -9.89 -7.44
N ARG A 210 -13.08 -9.68 -6.35
CA ARG A 210 -12.59 -9.05 -5.13
C ARG A 210 -12.68 -10.02 -3.95
N ILE A 211 -11.55 -10.55 -3.50
CA ILE A 211 -11.49 -11.35 -2.26
C ILE A 211 -11.25 -10.40 -1.08
N ARG A 212 -12.15 -10.42 -0.09
CA ARG A 212 -12.01 -9.65 1.16
C ARG A 212 -11.30 -10.48 2.23
N LEU A 213 -10.20 -9.96 2.76
CA LEU A 213 -9.50 -10.50 3.93
C LEU A 213 -9.85 -9.64 5.16
N PRO A 214 -10.73 -10.11 6.06
CA PRO A 214 -11.22 -9.30 7.16
C PRO A 214 -10.14 -9.01 8.19
N GLY A 215 -10.07 -7.77 8.69
CA GLY A 215 -9.13 -7.37 9.74
C GLY A 215 -7.65 -7.36 9.32
N LYS A 216 -7.35 -7.44 8.02
CA LYS A 216 -5.99 -7.38 7.45
C LYS A 216 -5.65 -6.01 6.82
N GLY A 217 -6.56 -5.04 6.96
CA GLY A 217 -6.37 -3.63 6.62
C GLY A 217 -5.51 -2.87 7.63
N ILE A 218 -5.60 -1.54 7.62
CA ILE A 218 -4.82 -0.64 8.47
C ILE A 218 -5.53 -0.43 9.82
N SER A 219 -4.76 -0.25 10.90
CA SER A 219 -5.31 0.13 12.22
C SER A 219 -6.01 1.50 12.16
N ARG A 220 -7.16 1.62 12.83
CA ARG A 220 -7.89 2.91 12.90
C ARG A 220 -7.21 3.84 13.92
N VAL A 221 -6.92 5.08 13.54
CA VAL A 221 -6.25 6.05 14.44
C VAL A 221 -7.17 6.52 15.57
N ASN A 222 -8.45 6.74 15.25
CA ASN A 222 -9.45 7.31 16.17
C ASN A 222 -10.46 6.26 16.68
N GLY A 223 -10.11 4.98 16.68
CA GLY A 223 -11.05 3.92 17.07
C GLY A 223 -10.37 2.56 17.22
N TYR A 224 -11.12 1.56 17.66
CA TYR A 224 -10.60 0.21 17.85
C TYR A 224 -10.69 -0.63 16.57
N GLY A 225 -9.72 -1.54 16.39
CA GLY A 225 -9.69 -2.50 15.29
C GLY A 225 -8.97 -2.05 14.02
N TYR A 226 -9.03 -2.93 13.01
CA TYR A 226 -8.38 -2.81 11.71
C TYR A 226 -9.44 -2.68 10.60
N GLY A 227 -9.05 -2.11 9.46
CA GLY A 227 -9.82 -2.26 8.22
C GLY A 227 -9.66 -3.65 7.59
N ASP A 228 -10.15 -3.79 6.37
CA ASP A 228 -10.07 -4.99 5.56
C ASP A 228 -9.05 -4.86 4.42
N HIS A 229 -8.51 -5.99 3.94
CA HIS A 229 -7.63 -6.03 2.76
C HIS A 229 -8.35 -6.72 1.61
N TYR A 230 -8.67 -5.96 0.57
CA TYR A 230 -9.33 -6.43 -0.65
C TYR A 230 -8.29 -6.73 -1.74
N LEU A 231 -8.29 -7.97 -2.21
CA LEU A 231 -7.47 -8.42 -3.32
C LEU A 231 -8.26 -8.35 -4.62
N HIS A 232 -7.77 -7.57 -5.58
CA HIS A 232 -8.32 -7.51 -6.94
C HIS A 232 -7.62 -8.56 -7.80
N ILE A 233 -8.36 -9.58 -8.25
CA ILE A 233 -7.82 -10.66 -9.07
C ILE A 233 -7.61 -10.17 -10.51
N LYS A 234 -6.46 -10.51 -11.10
CA LYS A 234 -6.16 -10.28 -12.52
C LYS A 234 -5.67 -11.58 -13.15
N VAL A 235 -6.46 -12.18 -14.04
CA VAL A 235 -6.05 -13.41 -14.73
C VAL A 235 -5.06 -13.05 -15.82
N ARG A 236 -3.84 -13.60 -15.74
CA ARG A 236 -2.78 -13.36 -16.72
C ARG A 236 -2.71 -14.50 -17.72
N ALA A 237 -3.21 -14.25 -18.93
CA ALA A 237 -3.00 -15.15 -20.06
C ALA A 237 -1.49 -15.27 -20.40
N PRO A 238 -0.97 -16.47 -20.70
CA PRO A 238 0.40 -16.66 -21.13
C PRO A 238 0.61 -16.08 -22.54
N ARG A 239 1.66 -15.28 -22.73
CA ARG A 239 1.99 -14.66 -24.04
C ARG A 239 2.67 -15.60 -25.04
N ARG A 240 3.18 -16.73 -24.56
CA ARG A 240 3.82 -17.79 -25.36
C ARG A 240 3.36 -19.11 -24.78
N LEU A 241 2.97 -20.03 -25.66
CA LEU A 241 2.52 -21.38 -25.34
C LEU A 241 3.51 -22.36 -25.98
N THR A 242 3.84 -23.44 -25.28
CA THR A 242 4.49 -24.59 -25.91
C THR A 242 3.48 -25.32 -26.81
N GLU A 243 3.95 -26.15 -27.74
CA GLU A 243 3.06 -26.94 -28.61
C GLU A 243 2.07 -27.80 -27.80
N LEU A 244 2.55 -28.42 -26.73
CA LEU A 244 1.72 -29.19 -25.80
C LEU A 244 0.66 -28.32 -25.12
N GLN A 245 1.03 -27.14 -24.61
CA GLN A 245 0.08 -26.22 -23.97
C GLN A 245 -0.96 -25.70 -24.97
N ARG A 246 -0.56 -25.44 -26.22
CA ARG A 246 -1.48 -25.02 -27.29
C ARG A 246 -2.46 -26.14 -27.65
N ALA A 247 -1.99 -27.38 -27.79
CA ALA A 247 -2.84 -28.53 -28.08
C ALA A 247 -3.88 -28.77 -26.97
N LEU A 248 -3.48 -28.64 -25.70
CA LEU A 248 -4.39 -28.76 -24.55
C LEU A 248 -5.46 -27.66 -24.52
N LEU A 249 -5.09 -26.41 -24.85
CA LEU A 249 -6.05 -25.29 -24.90
C LEU A 249 -7.01 -25.39 -26.08
N LEU A 250 -6.56 -25.89 -27.24
CA LEU A 250 -7.44 -26.18 -28.37
C LEU A 250 -8.44 -27.30 -28.04
N ALA A 251 -7.99 -28.39 -27.41
CA ALA A 251 -8.86 -29.48 -26.98
C ALA A 251 -9.88 -29.03 -25.91
N TYR A 252 -9.53 -28.08 -25.04
CA TYR A 252 -10.47 -27.45 -24.12
C TYR A 252 -11.52 -26.61 -24.87
N ALA A 253 -11.07 -25.75 -25.80
CA ALA A 253 -11.95 -24.90 -26.61
C ALA A 253 -12.93 -25.69 -27.50
N GLU A 254 -12.58 -26.90 -27.95
CA GLU A 254 -13.51 -27.82 -28.64
C GLU A 254 -14.66 -28.32 -27.74
N THR A 255 -14.50 -28.26 -26.41
CA THR A 255 -15.51 -28.69 -25.42
C THR A 255 -16.24 -27.54 -24.73
N GLU A 256 -15.85 -26.29 -25.00
CA GLU A 256 -16.41 -25.09 -24.39
C GLU A 256 -17.76 -24.73 -25.02
N GLN A 257 -18.80 -24.54 -24.20
CA GLN A 257 -20.17 -24.30 -24.69
C GLN A 257 -20.53 -22.80 -24.75
N ASP A 258 -19.91 -21.97 -23.91
CA ASP A 258 -20.25 -20.54 -23.75
C ASP A 258 -19.37 -19.59 -24.58
N VAL A 259 -19.02 -19.99 -25.81
CA VAL A 259 -18.15 -19.20 -26.70
C VAL A 259 -18.95 -18.14 -27.46
N THR A 260 -18.68 -16.85 -27.18
CA THR A 260 -19.18 -15.73 -27.98
C THR A 260 -18.14 -15.30 -29.01
N GLY A 261 -18.32 -15.70 -30.28
CA GLY A 261 -17.44 -15.35 -31.40
C GLY A 261 -16.74 -16.56 -32.03
N THR A 262 -15.53 -16.37 -32.55
CA THR A 262 -14.74 -17.42 -33.22
C THR A 262 -13.38 -17.61 -32.56
N ILE A 263 -12.98 -18.87 -32.31
CA ILE A 263 -11.66 -19.22 -31.77
C ILE A 263 -10.75 -19.68 -32.91
N GLU A 264 -9.60 -19.00 -33.09
CA GLU A 264 -8.64 -19.35 -34.14
C GLU A 264 -8.05 -20.75 -33.94
N GLY A 265 -8.17 -21.60 -34.96
CA GLY A 265 -7.66 -22.96 -34.96
C GLY A 265 -8.66 -24.04 -34.53
N VAL A 266 -9.81 -23.65 -33.97
CA VAL A 266 -10.94 -24.57 -33.75
C VAL A 266 -11.82 -24.56 -34.99
N THR A 267 -11.55 -25.49 -35.91
CA THR A 267 -12.51 -25.81 -36.98
C THR A 267 -13.71 -26.53 -36.38
N SER A 268 -14.92 -26.21 -36.83
CA SER A 268 -16.18 -26.77 -36.32
C SER A 268 -16.10 -28.27 -35.99
N THR A 269 -16.70 -28.62 -34.86
CA THR A 269 -16.48 -29.75 -33.93
C THR A 269 -16.21 -31.14 -34.52
N GLU A 270 -16.56 -31.41 -35.77
CA GLU A 270 -16.35 -32.71 -36.42
C GLU A 270 -14.91 -32.89 -36.92
N SER A 271 -14.25 -31.83 -37.40
CA SER A 271 -12.95 -31.96 -38.10
C SER A 271 -11.71 -31.70 -37.24
N GLY A 272 -11.87 -31.16 -36.03
CA GLY A 272 -10.79 -30.91 -35.08
C GLY A 272 -10.42 -32.17 -34.29
N LEU A 273 -11.40 -32.74 -33.59
CA LEU A 273 -11.31 -34.03 -32.89
C LEU A 273 -10.75 -35.15 -33.77
N ASP A 274 -11.15 -35.22 -35.05
CA ASP A 274 -10.72 -36.27 -35.97
C ASP A 274 -9.26 -36.11 -36.43
N LYS A 275 -8.76 -34.86 -36.53
CA LYS A 275 -7.34 -34.58 -36.75
C LYS A 275 -6.51 -34.86 -35.51
N LEU A 276 -7.01 -34.52 -34.32
CA LEU A 276 -6.34 -34.80 -33.05
C LEU A 276 -6.28 -36.32 -32.78
N ARG A 277 -7.36 -37.05 -33.11
CA ARG A 277 -7.41 -38.52 -33.14
C ARG A 277 -6.39 -39.11 -34.11
N LYS A 278 -6.29 -38.63 -35.35
CA LYS A 278 -5.24 -39.07 -36.32
C LYS A 278 -3.83 -38.80 -35.83
N ALA A 279 -3.57 -37.61 -35.27
CA ALA A 279 -2.26 -37.23 -34.75
C ALA A 279 -1.82 -38.06 -33.53
N LEU A 280 -2.76 -38.44 -32.65
CA LEU A 280 -2.49 -39.28 -31.48
C LEU A 280 -2.37 -40.78 -31.79
N LEU A 281 -3.05 -41.27 -32.84
CA LEU A 281 -3.07 -42.69 -33.21
C LEU A 281 -1.96 -43.12 -34.18
N GLY A 282 -1.25 -42.17 -34.81
CA GLY A 282 -0.05 -42.47 -35.60
C GLY A 282 -0.26 -43.33 -36.85
N THR A 283 -1.48 -43.40 -37.37
CA THR A 283 -1.81 -44.23 -38.54
C THR A 283 -1.54 -43.51 -39.86
N SER A 284 -0.41 -43.85 -40.49
CA SER A 284 -0.21 -43.62 -41.92
C SER A 284 -1.16 -44.52 -42.73
N THR A 285 -2.14 -43.93 -43.41
CA THR A 285 -2.90 -44.65 -44.44
C THR A 285 -2.17 -44.54 -45.79
N PRO A 286 -1.84 -45.65 -46.45
CA PRO A 286 -1.30 -45.61 -47.80
C PRO A 286 -2.39 -45.19 -48.79
N SER A 287 -2.04 -44.32 -49.73
CA SER A 287 -2.91 -43.98 -50.86
C SER A 287 -2.97 -45.14 -51.86
N SER A 288 -4.14 -45.71 -52.09
CA SER A 288 -4.42 -46.53 -53.28
C SER A 288 -5.53 -45.89 -54.12
N SER A 289 -5.12 -45.34 -55.25
CA SER A 289 -6.03 -45.01 -56.35
C SER A 289 -6.50 -46.32 -57.01
N GLY A 290 -7.80 -46.62 -56.91
CA GLY A 290 -8.41 -47.81 -57.52
C GLY A 290 -9.85 -47.50 -57.92
N ARG A 291 -10.05 -47.23 -59.21
CA ARG A 291 -11.33 -46.84 -59.81
C ARG A 291 -12.01 -48.09 -60.35
N GLU A 292 -13.13 -48.50 -59.78
CA GLU A 292 -14.05 -49.40 -60.48
C GLU A 292 -15.51 -49.20 -60.05
N THR A 293 -16.36 -49.07 -61.07
CA THR A 293 -17.81 -48.86 -60.98
C THR A 293 -18.54 -50.17 -61.18
N PHE A 294 -19.48 -50.55 -60.30
CA PHE A 294 -20.63 -51.39 -60.68
C PHE A 294 -21.85 -51.09 -59.81
N ALA A 295 -23.04 -51.46 -60.29
CA ALA A 295 -24.31 -50.85 -59.88
C ALA A 295 -25.35 -51.86 -59.36
N ASN A 296 -26.30 -51.36 -58.55
CA ASN A 296 -27.57 -51.99 -58.13
C ASN A 296 -27.42 -53.26 -57.25
N LYS A 297 -28.40 -53.68 -56.42
CA LYS A 297 -29.86 -53.43 -56.41
C LYS A 297 -30.45 -53.87 -55.05
N SER A 298 -31.55 -53.27 -54.56
CA SER A 298 -32.55 -53.83 -53.59
C SER A 298 -32.01 -54.34 -52.22
N ASP A 299 -32.72 -54.55 -51.10
CA ASP A 299 -34.00 -54.12 -50.47
C ASP A 299 -33.84 -54.44 -48.94
N THR A 300 -34.72 -54.20 -47.95
CA THR A 300 -36.16 -53.81 -47.87
C THR A 300 -36.37 -52.87 -46.66
N THR A 301 -37.62 -52.61 -46.24
CA THR A 301 -38.04 -51.89 -45.01
C THR A 301 -37.89 -52.69 -43.71
N HIS A 302 -37.90 -52.02 -42.54
CA HIS A 302 -38.94 -52.20 -41.48
C HIS A 302 -38.91 -51.08 -40.41
N ARG A 303 -40.00 -50.96 -39.64
CA ARG A 303 -40.26 -49.92 -38.60
C ARG A 303 -40.30 -50.55 -37.20
N GLY A 304 -40.04 -49.77 -36.15
CA GLY A 304 -40.88 -49.82 -34.91
C GLY A 304 -40.19 -49.95 -33.54
N ALA A 305 -40.37 -48.89 -32.73
CA ALA A 305 -40.70 -48.86 -31.29
C ALA A 305 -39.78 -49.48 -30.18
N ASP A 306 -39.59 -48.67 -29.12
CA ASP A 306 -39.21 -49.03 -27.73
C ASP A 306 -40.39 -49.74 -26.98
N PRO A 307 -40.38 -50.00 -25.64
CA PRO A 307 -39.33 -49.89 -24.60
C PRO A 307 -39.21 -51.07 -23.58
N GLN A 308 -38.24 -50.97 -22.63
CA GLN A 308 -38.23 -51.56 -21.26
C GLN A 308 -38.14 -53.11 -21.12
N ALA A 309 -37.59 -53.70 -20.05
CA ALA A 309 -36.78 -53.25 -18.90
C ALA A 309 -35.93 -54.44 -18.37
N ASP A 310 -34.99 -54.20 -17.45
CA ASP A 310 -34.87 -54.90 -16.13
C ASP A 310 -33.48 -54.70 -15.47
N GLU A 311 -33.44 -54.96 -14.17
CA GLU A 311 -32.40 -54.53 -13.21
C GLU A 311 -31.28 -55.57 -13.03
N ASP A 312 -30.05 -55.14 -12.67
CA ASP A 312 -29.36 -55.74 -11.51
C ASP A 312 -28.09 -55.01 -11.01
N GLY A 313 -27.89 -55.02 -9.68
CA GLY A 313 -26.61 -55.24 -9.00
C GLY A 313 -25.41 -54.27 -9.08
N GLY A 314 -25.01 -53.74 -7.91
CA GLY A 314 -23.60 -53.91 -7.48
C GLY A 314 -22.58 -52.77 -7.69
N ARG A 315 -22.66 -51.74 -6.84
CA ARG A 315 -21.65 -50.68 -6.60
C ARG A 315 -20.17 -51.11 -6.69
N THR A 316 -19.48 -50.71 -7.75
CA THR A 316 -18.02 -50.50 -7.76
C THR A 316 -17.72 -49.10 -8.33
N GLY A 317 -16.71 -48.41 -7.80
CA GLY A 317 -16.60 -46.96 -7.94
C GLY A 317 -16.49 -46.47 -9.38
N ASP A 318 -17.37 -45.53 -9.75
CA ASP A 318 -17.45 -44.88 -11.06
C ASP A 318 -16.09 -44.29 -11.48
N ASN A 319 -15.31 -45.10 -12.21
CA ASN A 319 -14.03 -44.67 -12.73
C ASN A 319 -14.28 -43.69 -13.88
N TRP A 320 -14.47 -42.41 -13.56
CA TRP A 320 -14.81 -41.35 -14.49
C TRP A 320 -13.88 -41.25 -15.72
N LEU A 321 -12.65 -41.77 -15.62
CA LEU A 321 -11.76 -41.96 -16.77
C LEU A 321 -12.42 -42.77 -17.90
N SER A 322 -13.30 -43.73 -17.62
CA SER A 322 -13.98 -44.54 -18.64
C SER A 322 -14.83 -43.71 -19.59
N ARG A 323 -15.37 -42.58 -19.10
CA ARG A 323 -16.21 -41.63 -19.85
C ARG A 323 -15.38 -40.65 -20.70
N LEU A 324 -14.05 -40.64 -20.55
CA LEU A 324 -13.15 -39.92 -21.43
C LEU A 324 -12.86 -40.68 -22.72
N THR A 325 -12.69 -39.96 -23.83
CA THR A 325 -12.13 -40.53 -25.06
C THR A 325 -10.69 -41.01 -24.82
N ASP A 326 -10.22 -42.02 -25.56
CA ASP A 326 -8.92 -42.65 -25.29
C ASP A 326 -7.73 -41.68 -25.46
N GLY A 327 -7.89 -40.64 -26.29
CA GLY A 327 -6.93 -39.52 -26.36
C GLY A 327 -6.84 -38.73 -25.04
N ALA A 328 -7.98 -38.40 -24.42
CA ALA A 328 -8.00 -37.75 -23.11
C ALA A 328 -7.50 -38.67 -21.99
N LYS A 329 -7.81 -39.98 -22.04
CA LYS A 329 -7.20 -40.99 -21.14
C LYS A 329 -5.68 -41.05 -21.30
N TRP A 330 -5.15 -41.02 -22.53
CA TRP A 330 -3.71 -41.03 -22.79
C TRP A 330 -3.03 -39.75 -22.30
N VAL A 331 -3.61 -38.57 -22.55
CA VAL A 331 -3.11 -37.29 -22.04
C VAL A 331 -3.09 -37.27 -20.51
N TYR A 332 -4.17 -37.71 -19.87
CA TYR A 332 -4.26 -37.84 -18.41
C TYR A 332 -3.18 -38.78 -17.87
N ASN A 333 -3.07 -39.99 -18.42
CA ASN A 333 -2.08 -40.98 -17.99
C ASN A 333 -0.63 -40.50 -18.22
N LYS A 334 -0.36 -39.77 -19.31
CA LYS A 334 0.96 -39.19 -19.57
C LYS A 334 1.27 -38.03 -18.62
N ALA A 335 0.28 -37.21 -18.27
CA ALA A 335 0.40 -36.15 -17.28
C ALA A 335 0.68 -36.72 -15.88
N VAL A 336 -0.12 -37.69 -15.41
CA VAL A 336 0.09 -38.41 -14.13
C VAL A 336 1.50 -39.02 -14.07
N LYS A 337 1.91 -39.74 -15.13
CA LYS A 337 3.25 -40.36 -15.23
C LYS A 337 4.40 -39.35 -15.29
N SER A 338 4.13 -38.07 -15.57
CA SER A 338 5.11 -36.97 -15.53
C SER A 338 5.13 -36.18 -14.22
N ILE A 339 4.06 -36.27 -13.41
CA ILE A 339 3.89 -35.52 -12.15
C ILE A 339 4.31 -36.33 -10.93
N GLY A 340 4.28 -37.67 -11.01
CA GLY A 340 5.05 -38.53 -10.11
C GLY A 340 4.51 -38.67 -8.68
N LYS A 341 3.26 -39.12 -8.55
CA LYS A 341 2.86 -40.13 -7.55
C LYS A 341 1.87 -41.08 -8.18
#